data_AF-A0A4V0HYC2-F1
#
_entry.id   AF-A0A4V0HYC2-F1
#
_cell.length_a   1.000
_cell.length_b   1.000
_cell.length_c   1.000
_cell.angle_alpha   90.00
_cell.angle_beta   90.00
_cell.angle_gamma   90.00
#
_symmetry.space_group_name_H-M   'P 1'
#
loop_
_entity.id
_entity.type
_entity.pdbx_description
1 polymer ?
#
loop_
_entity_poly.entity_id
_entity_poly.type
_entity_poly.pdbx_seq_one_letter_code
_entity_poly.pdbx_strand_id
1 'polypeptide(L)'
;MPNPSQHQTKARNNRLFLASFDSNTYPDWAAVVAFYTAVHLIEQLRAMDGVDSTSHQDRLQYVQANHRTIHYEFHELYNTSKLARYEANAVFHGQISNADIKAILIDQWLAAVETYVTGYIADRTKSVLAKAFPAPKSGQSRKTK
;
A
#
# COMPACT_ATOMS: atom_id res chain seq x y z
N MET A 1 -9.93 11.36 9.67
CA MET A 1 -9.02 11.00 8.57
C MET A 1 -9.80 10.83 7.27
N PRO A 2 -9.15 10.85 6.08
CA PRO A 2 -9.80 10.41 4.85
C PRO A 2 -10.36 8.99 4.98
N ASN A 3 -11.45 8.69 4.27
CA ASN A 3 -12.02 7.35 4.23
C ASN A 3 -11.22 6.41 3.28
N PRO A 4 -11.51 5.09 3.25
CA PRO A 4 -10.77 4.16 2.40
C PRO A 4 -10.72 4.55 0.91
N SER A 5 -11.82 5.04 0.35
CA SER A 5 -11.90 5.47 -1.06
C SER A 5 -11.07 6.73 -1.35
N GLN A 6 -11.05 7.67 -0.40
CA GLN A 6 -10.20 8.86 -0.50
C GLN A 6 -8.72 8.51 -0.43
N HIS A 7 -8.34 7.53 0.41
CA HIS A 7 -6.99 7.00 0.45
C HIS A 7 -6.59 6.31 -0.86
N GLN A 8 -7.47 5.47 -1.42
CA GLN A 8 -7.26 4.86 -2.74
C GLN A 8 -7.02 5.92 -3.83
N THR A 9 -7.83 6.99 -3.83
CA THR A 9 -7.70 8.08 -4.80
C THR A 9 -6.35 8.77 -4.69
N LYS A 10 -5.87 9.04 -3.46
CA LYS A 10 -4.55 9.64 -3.25
C LYS A 10 -3.41 8.70 -3.67
N ALA A 11 -3.50 7.40 -3.36
CA ALA A 11 -2.52 6.41 -3.81
C ALA A 11 -2.44 6.39 -5.35
N ARG A 12 -3.60 6.34 -6.03
CA ARG A 12 -3.67 6.38 -7.50
C ARG A 12 -3.04 7.66 -8.06
N ASN A 13 -3.37 8.82 -7.51
CA ASN A 13 -2.82 10.09 -8.00
C ASN A 13 -1.30 10.16 -7.82
N ASN A 14 -0.77 9.70 -6.68
CA ASN A 14 0.67 9.61 -6.47
C ASN A 14 1.32 8.65 -7.47
N ARG A 15 0.68 7.51 -7.77
CA ARG A 15 1.19 6.56 -8.75
C ARG A 15 1.24 7.13 -10.16
N LEU A 16 0.21 7.89 -10.56
CA LEU A 16 0.19 8.61 -11.84
C LEU A 16 1.27 9.70 -11.89
N PHE A 17 1.46 10.44 -10.80
CA PHE A 17 2.52 11.44 -10.70
C PHE A 17 3.91 10.79 -10.80
N LEU A 18 4.15 9.67 -10.12
CA LEU A 18 5.39 8.91 -10.21
C LEU A 18 5.69 8.46 -11.65
N ALA A 19 4.66 8.12 -12.43
CA ALA A 19 4.80 7.74 -13.83
C ALA A 19 4.98 8.93 -14.79
N SER A 20 4.75 10.16 -14.34
CA SER A 20 4.81 11.37 -15.18
C SER A 20 6.20 11.99 -15.33
N PHE A 21 7.19 11.51 -14.57
CA PHE A 21 8.56 11.99 -14.64
C PHE A 21 9.57 10.84 -14.69
N ASP A 22 10.77 11.13 -15.17
CA ASP A 22 11.87 10.16 -15.21
C ASP A 22 12.50 10.02 -13.81
N SER A 23 12.37 8.83 -13.23
CA SER A 23 12.94 8.51 -11.91
C SER A 23 14.47 8.54 -11.88
N ASN A 24 15.15 8.43 -13.02
CA ASN A 24 16.61 8.58 -13.06
C ASN A 24 17.04 10.05 -12.95
N THR A 25 16.20 10.97 -13.43
CA THR A 25 16.42 12.41 -13.35
C THR A 25 16.06 12.95 -11.97
N TYR A 26 14.99 12.45 -11.34
CA TYR A 26 14.54 12.87 -9.99
C TYR A 26 14.38 11.67 -9.02
N PRO A 27 15.49 11.00 -8.65
CA PRO A 27 15.45 9.75 -7.88
C PRO A 27 14.99 9.93 -6.42
N ASP A 28 15.29 11.08 -5.81
CA ASP A 28 14.82 11.48 -4.50
C ASP A 28 13.30 11.64 -4.48
N TRP A 29 12.75 12.36 -5.46
CA TRP A 29 11.31 12.51 -5.64
C TRP A 29 10.63 11.19 -5.97
N ALA A 30 11.27 10.32 -6.76
CA ALA A 30 10.76 8.97 -7.02
C ALA A 30 10.62 8.17 -5.72
N ALA A 31 11.63 8.17 -4.84
CA ALA A 31 11.57 7.51 -3.54
C ALA A 31 10.46 8.09 -2.64
N VAL A 32 10.33 9.42 -2.60
CA VAL A 32 9.29 10.09 -1.82
C VAL A 32 7.89 9.72 -2.31
N VAL A 33 7.63 9.86 -3.59
CA VAL A 33 6.29 9.61 -4.15
C VAL A 33 5.91 8.13 -4.03
N ALA A 34 6.85 7.21 -4.24
CA ALA A 34 6.63 5.80 -4.02
C ALA A 34 6.24 5.49 -2.57
N PHE A 35 6.97 6.03 -1.59
CA PHE A 35 6.62 5.86 -0.18
C PHE A 35 5.25 6.45 0.15
N TYR A 36 4.93 7.67 -0.29
CA TYR A 36 3.62 8.28 -0.03
C TYR A 36 2.47 7.56 -0.76
N THR A 37 2.76 6.88 -1.88
CA THR A 37 1.81 5.94 -2.51
C THR A 37 1.52 4.78 -1.55
N ALA A 38 2.56 4.13 -1.03
CA ALA A 38 2.42 3.03 -0.06
C ALA A 38 1.73 3.47 1.24
N VAL A 39 2.04 4.67 1.77
CA VAL A 39 1.35 5.24 2.94
C VAL A 39 -0.16 5.26 2.73
N HIS A 40 -0.63 5.75 1.58
CA HIS A 40 -2.06 5.81 1.32
C HIS A 40 -2.71 4.44 1.15
N LEU A 41 -1.98 3.45 0.65
CA LEU A 41 -2.47 2.07 0.61
C LEU A 41 -2.59 1.47 2.03
N ILE A 42 -1.62 1.72 2.91
CA ILE A 42 -1.71 1.27 4.31
C ILE A 42 -2.82 2.01 5.07
N GLU A 43 -2.97 3.32 4.88
CA GLU A 43 -4.07 4.06 5.49
C GLU A 43 -5.45 3.59 4.98
N GLN A 44 -5.54 3.14 3.72
CA GLN A 44 -6.76 2.52 3.22
C GLN A 44 -7.12 1.25 4.02
N LEU A 45 -6.15 0.37 4.26
CA LEU A 45 -6.35 -0.85 5.07
C LEU A 45 -6.78 -0.50 6.51
N ARG A 46 -6.08 0.44 7.14
CA ARG A 46 -6.40 0.93 8.49
C ARG A 46 -7.81 1.51 8.59
N ALA A 47 -8.19 2.36 7.64
CA ALA A 47 -9.52 2.96 7.60
C ALA A 47 -10.63 1.91 7.40
N MET A 48 -10.35 0.80 6.68
CA MET A 48 -11.27 -0.34 6.59
C MET A 48 -11.41 -1.13 7.89
N ASP A 49 -10.41 -1.06 8.78
CA ASP A 49 -10.43 -1.64 10.12
C ASP A 49 -10.97 -0.66 11.18
N GLY A 50 -11.34 0.57 10.77
CA GLY A 50 -11.83 1.59 11.68
C GLY A 50 -10.76 2.17 12.60
N VAL A 51 -9.48 2.07 12.22
CA VAL A 51 -8.36 2.63 12.98
C VAL A 51 -7.68 3.75 12.19
N ASP A 52 -7.25 4.79 12.91
CA ASP A 52 -6.50 5.92 12.34
C ASP A 52 -5.01 5.83 12.71
N SER A 53 -4.16 6.59 12.03
CA SER A 53 -2.74 6.78 12.37
C SER A 53 -2.42 8.25 12.59
N THR A 54 -1.45 8.51 13.46
CA THR A 54 -0.90 9.85 13.71
C THR A 54 0.55 9.98 13.27
N SER A 55 1.25 8.85 13.11
CA SER A 55 2.68 8.82 12.81
C SER A 55 3.05 7.76 11.77
N HIS A 56 4.26 7.87 11.19
CA HIS A 56 4.83 6.80 10.37
C HIS A 56 5.12 5.53 11.20
N GLN A 57 5.43 5.68 12.49
CA GLN A 57 5.66 4.55 13.39
C GLN A 57 4.39 3.73 13.58
N ASP A 58 3.24 4.39 13.75
CA ASP A 58 1.94 3.71 13.90
C ASP A 58 1.66 2.82 12.68
N ARG A 59 1.99 3.31 11.48
CA ARG A 59 1.82 2.60 10.21
C ARG A 59 2.71 1.38 10.13
N LEU A 60 3.99 1.53 10.48
CA LEU A 60 4.95 0.43 10.47
C LEU A 60 4.51 -0.69 11.44
N GLN A 61 4.12 -0.32 12.67
CA GLN A 61 3.62 -1.28 13.67
C GLN A 61 2.37 -2.01 13.19
N TYR A 62 1.44 -1.30 12.55
CA TYR A 62 0.24 -1.91 11.99
C TYR A 62 0.56 -2.89 10.87
N VAL A 63 1.45 -2.55 9.94
CA VAL A 63 1.88 -3.47 8.88
C VAL A 63 2.58 -4.68 9.49
N GLN A 64 3.46 -4.48 10.47
CA GLN A 64 4.17 -5.57 11.14
C GLN A 64 3.20 -6.56 11.82
N ALA A 65 2.16 -6.04 12.48
CA ALA A 65 1.19 -6.84 13.23
C ALA A 65 0.14 -7.52 12.33
N ASN A 66 -0.37 -6.83 11.30
CA ASN A 66 -1.55 -7.26 10.55
C ASN A 66 -1.25 -7.67 9.09
N HIS A 67 -0.16 -7.18 8.52
CA HIS A 67 0.18 -7.34 7.09
C HIS A 67 1.65 -7.73 6.91
N ARG A 68 2.11 -8.71 7.71
CA ARG A 68 3.51 -9.12 7.78
C ARG A 68 4.14 -9.48 6.43
N THR A 69 3.33 -9.94 5.46
CA THR A 69 3.73 -10.25 4.09
C THR A 69 4.40 -9.07 3.37
N ILE A 70 4.00 -7.83 3.66
CA ILE A 70 4.54 -6.62 3.03
C ILE A 70 5.33 -5.73 3.99
N HIS A 71 5.65 -6.24 5.18
CA HIS A 71 6.33 -5.45 6.20
C HIS A 71 7.73 -5.03 5.75
N TYR A 72 8.47 -5.93 5.12
CA TYR A 72 9.82 -5.65 4.64
C TYR A 72 9.79 -4.53 3.59
N GLU A 73 8.98 -4.67 2.55
CA GLU A 73 8.88 -3.71 1.45
C GLU A 73 8.41 -2.33 1.93
N PHE A 74 7.42 -2.29 2.83
CA PHE A 74 6.96 -1.03 3.41
C PHE A 74 8.05 -0.35 4.27
N HIS A 75 8.80 -1.13 5.04
CA HIS A 75 9.91 -0.63 5.86
C HIS A 75 11.03 -0.05 5.00
N GLU A 76 11.42 -0.74 3.91
CA GLU A 76 12.45 -0.25 3.01
C GLU A 76 12.01 1.02 2.29
N LEU A 77 10.76 1.09 1.79
CA LEU A 77 10.19 2.32 1.23
C LEU A 77 10.24 3.50 2.22
N TYR A 78 9.93 3.25 3.49
CA TYR A 78 10.02 4.27 4.54
C TYR A 78 11.46 4.75 4.74
N ASN A 79 12.41 3.84 4.89
CA ASN A 79 13.81 4.17 5.13
C ASN A 79 14.42 4.93 3.96
N THR A 80 14.21 4.46 2.73
CA THR A 80 14.73 5.16 1.54
C THR A 80 14.10 6.54 1.38
N SER A 81 12.80 6.70 1.63
CA SER A 81 12.16 8.03 1.61
C SER A 81 12.65 8.94 2.73
N LYS A 82 12.99 8.39 3.90
CA LYS A 82 13.57 9.17 5.00
C LYS A 82 14.94 9.73 4.61
N LEU A 83 15.80 8.89 4.00
CA LEU A 83 17.09 9.33 3.47
C LEU A 83 16.91 10.44 2.42
N ALA A 84 16.02 10.22 1.44
CA ALA A 84 15.75 11.19 0.37
C ALA A 84 15.27 12.56 0.88
N ARG A 85 14.57 12.61 2.02
CA ARG A 85 13.98 13.87 2.54
C ARG A 85 14.87 14.63 3.51
N TYR A 86 15.65 13.91 4.30
CA TYR A 86 16.31 14.49 5.47
C TYR A 86 17.83 14.47 5.39
N GLU A 87 18.40 13.62 4.55
CA GLU A 87 19.84 13.56 4.36
C GLU A 87 20.27 14.36 3.13
N ALA A 88 21.57 14.66 3.05
CA ALA A 88 22.15 15.23 1.85
C ALA A 88 22.08 14.24 0.68
N ASN A 89 21.94 14.74 -0.55
CA ASN A 89 21.88 13.92 -1.76
C ASN A 89 23.04 12.91 -1.87
N ALA A 90 24.25 13.30 -1.45
CA ALA A 90 25.41 12.42 -1.45
C ALA A 90 25.22 11.17 -0.55
N VAL A 91 24.56 11.33 0.61
CA VAL A 91 24.24 10.22 1.51
C VAL A 91 23.17 9.32 0.88
N PHE A 92 22.10 9.91 0.34
CA PHE A 92 21.04 9.17 -0.35
C PHE A 92 21.58 8.33 -1.51
N HIS A 93 22.38 8.93 -2.40
CA HIS A 93 23.01 8.23 -3.53
C HIS A 93 24.10 7.24 -3.11
N GLY A 94 24.66 7.38 -1.91
CA GLY A 94 25.57 6.39 -1.34
C GLY A 94 24.86 5.12 -0.86
N GLN A 95 23.54 5.16 -0.66
CA GLN A 95 22.74 4.01 -0.18
C GLN A 95 21.98 3.30 -1.30
N ILE A 96 21.55 4.02 -2.34
CA ILE A 96 20.79 3.45 -3.45
C ILE A 96 21.15 4.12 -4.77
N SER A 97 21.38 3.30 -5.80
CA SER A 97 21.68 3.80 -7.14
C SER A 97 20.40 4.28 -7.85
N ASN A 98 20.53 5.18 -8.83
CA ASN A 98 19.38 5.63 -9.61
C ASN A 98 18.69 4.46 -10.34
N ALA A 99 19.47 3.47 -10.80
CA ALA A 99 18.93 2.27 -11.42
C ALA A 99 18.08 1.44 -10.43
N ASP A 100 18.55 1.30 -9.19
CA ASP A 100 17.86 0.55 -8.14
C ASP A 100 16.60 1.25 -7.64
N ILE A 101 16.52 2.59 -7.72
CA ILE A 101 15.27 3.31 -7.44
C ILE A 101 14.14 2.81 -8.34
N LYS A 102 14.41 2.65 -9.63
CA LYS A 102 13.40 2.11 -10.53
C LYS A 102 13.21 0.60 -10.30
N ALA A 103 14.29 -0.17 -10.40
CA ALA A 103 14.23 -1.63 -10.46
C ALA A 103 13.77 -2.28 -9.15
N ILE A 104 14.21 -1.74 -8.01
CA ILE A 104 13.94 -2.31 -6.69
C ILE A 104 12.83 -1.52 -6.01
N LEU A 105 13.00 -0.21 -5.83
CA LEU A 105 12.07 0.55 -5.01
C LEU A 105 10.67 0.66 -5.65
N ILE A 106 10.60 0.93 -6.95
CA ILE A 106 9.32 1.05 -7.67
C ILE A 106 8.83 -0.30 -8.18
N ASP A 107 9.62 -1.00 -8.98
CA ASP A 107 9.17 -2.17 -9.73
C ASP A 107 9.06 -3.44 -8.86
N GLN A 108 9.72 -3.47 -7.69
CA GLN A 108 9.66 -4.58 -6.74
C GLN A 108 8.89 -4.21 -5.46
N TRP A 109 9.39 -3.28 -4.65
CA TRP A 109 8.82 -3.02 -3.32
C TRP A 109 7.46 -2.33 -3.37
N LEU A 110 7.34 -1.22 -4.11
CA LEU A 110 6.03 -0.57 -4.28
C LEU A 110 5.03 -1.49 -4.97
N ALA A 111 5.44 -2.17 -6.05
CA ALA A 111 4.60 -3.11 -6.77
C ALA A 111 4.09 -4.27 -5.88
N ALA A 112 4.93 -4.79 -4.96
CA ALA A 112 4.52 -5.81 -4.00
C ALA A 112 3.45 -5.30 -3.02
N VAL A 113 3.62 -4.07 -2.50
CA VAL A 113 2.60 -3.43 -1.64
C VAL A 113 1.29 -3.22 -2.42
N GLU A 114 1.35 -2.70 -3.65
CA GLU A 114 0.19 -2.50 -4.54
C GLU A 114 -0.57 -3.80 -4.78
N THR A 115 0.17 -4.87 -5.12
CA THR A 115 -0.39 -6.20 -5.41
C THR A 115 -1.06 -6.79 -4.18
N TYR A 116 -0.38 -6.77 -3.03
CA TYR A 116 -0.91 -7.31 -1.78
C TYR A 116 -2.18 -6.58 -1.34
N VAL A 117 -2.17 -5.25 -1.32
CA VAL A 117 -3.31 -4.44 -0.86
C VAL A 117 -4.52 -4.67 -1.76
N THR A 118 -4.31 -4.70 -3.08
CA THR A 118 -5.37 -4.97 -4.06
C THR A 118 -6.00 -6.35 -3.83
N GLY A 119 -5.18 -7.40 -3.68
CA GLY A 119 -5.65 -8.76 -3.40
C GLY A 119 -6.40 -8.85 -2.07
N TYR A 120 -5.82 -8.29 -1.01
CA TYR A 120 -6.41 -8.30 0.32
C TYR A 120 -7.80 -7.63 0.36
N ILE A 121 -7.95 -6.47 -0.27
CA ILE A 121 -9.23 -5.75 -0.33
C ILE A 121 -10.25 -6.54 -1.15
N ALA A 122 -9.84 -7.12 -2.28
CA ALA A 122 -10.72 -7.94 -3.10
C ALA A 122 -11.26 -9.14 -2.33
N ASP A 123 -10.40 -9.86 -1.60
CA ASP A 123 -10.78 -11.04 -0.84
C ASP A 123 -11.65 -10.68 0.39
N ARG A 124 -11.33 -9.59 1.08
CA ARG A 124 -12.16 -9.07 2.17
C ARG A 124 -13.56 -8.68 1.67
N THR A 125 -13.65 -8.02 0.52
CA THR A 125 -14.93 -7.61 -0.07
C THR A 125 -15.77 -8.83 -0.46
N LYS A 126 -15.18 -9.84 -1.10
CA LYS A 126 -15.86 -11.11 -1.40
C LYS A 126 -16.37 -11.80 -0.13
N SER A 127 -15.55 -11.83 0.93
CA SER A 127 -15.91 -12.44 2.22
C SER A 127 -17.11 -11.73 2.88
N VAL A 128 -17.13 -10.39 2.86
CA VAL A 128 -18.24 -9.60 3.38
C VAL A 128 -19.53 -9.85 2.58
N LEU A 129 -19.43 -9.85 1.24
CA LEU A 129 -20.59 -10.11 0.37
C LEU A 129 -21.16 -11.53 0.56
N ALA A 130 -20.30 -12.53 0.66
CA ALA A 130 -20.72 -13.91 0.88
C ALA A 130 -21.45 -14.11 2.23
N LYS A 131 -21.07 -13.35 3.26
CA LYS A 131 -21.75 -13.36 4.57
C LYS A 131 -23.09 -12.61 4.54
N ALA A 132 -23.17 -11.50 3.83
CA ALA A 132 -24.39 -10.69 3.71
C ALA A 132 -25.47 -11.37 2.85
N PHE A 133 -25.04 -12.13 1.82
CA PHE A 133 -25.91 -12.81 0.88
C PHE A 133 -25.56 -14.30 0.79
N PRO A 134 -25.87 -15.11 1.81
CA PRO A 134 -25.61 -16.53 1.78
C PRO A 134 -26.40 -17.20 0.67
N ALA A 135 -25.79 -18.15 -0.05
CA ALA A 135 -26.47 -18.92 -1.07
C ALA A 135 -27.73 -19.60 -0.48
N PRO A 136 -28.85 -19.62 -1.21
CA PRO A 136 -30.06 -20.29 -0.74
C PRO A 136 -29.75 -21.76 -0.43
N LYS A 137 -30.15 -22.23 0.75
CA LYS A 137 -29.99 -23.63 1.14
C LYS A 137 -30.74 -24.50 0.15
N SER A 138 -30.01 -25.21 -0.72
CA SER A 138 -30.58 -26.22 -1.60
C SER A 138 -31.11 -27.38 -0.75
N GLY A 139 -32.42 -27.45 -0.54
CA GLY A 139 -33.07 -28.62 0.03
C GLY A 139 -33.92 -28.39 1.27
N GLN A 140 -35.07 -27.74 1.11
CA GLN A 140 -36.29 -28.23 1.75
C GLN A 140 -37.34 -28.39 0.65
N SER A 141 -37.30 -29.54 0.00
CA SER A 141 -38.39 -30.01 -0.84
C SER A 141 -39.63 -30.06 0.05
N ARG A 142 -40.55 -29.10 -0.12
CA ARG A 142 -41.89 -29.16 0.49
C ARG A 142 -42.52 -30.47 0.03
N LYS A 143 -42.56 -31.47 0.91
CA LYS A 143 -43.45 -32.62 0.75
C LYS A 143 -44.86 -32.10 1.01
N THR A 144 -45.56 -31.74 -0.05
CA THR A 144 -47.03 -31.58 -0.02
C THR A 144 -47.65 -32.96 0.09
N LYS A 145 -48.36 -33.20 1.19
CA LYS A 145 -49.45 -34.18 1.27
C LYS A 145 -50.72 -33.42 1.57
#